data_AF-A0A924GCR1-F1
#
_entry.id   AF-A0A924GCR1-F1
#
_cell.length_a   1.000
_cell.length_b   1.000
_cell.length_c   1.000
_cell.angle_alpha   90.00
_cell.angle_beta   90.00
_cell.angle_gamma   90.00
#
_symmetry.space_group_name_H-M   'P 1'
#
loop_
_entity.id
_entity.type
_entity.pdbx_description
1 polymer ?
#
loop_
_entity_poly.entity_id
_entity_poly.type
_entity_poly.pdbx_seq_one_letter_code
_entity_poly.pdbx_strand_id
1 'polypeptide(L)'
;MTLLYLAALLVALFGMVMLDRRFGLFFWRDSRRAALVLVVGVLFFFVWDLAGVGNGIFFRGETSFMTGLQVAPEIPLEEVFFLTLLCYLTMNLYGAASTRLSKAAK
;
A
#
# COMPACT_ATOMS: atom_id res chain seq x y z
N MET A 1 6.54 -23.24 1.29
CA MET A 1 5.74 -22.02 1.55
C MET A 1 6.69 -20.95 2.04
N THR A 2 7.15 -20.09 1.14
CA THR A 2 8.18 -19.10 1.48
C THR A 2 7.49 -17.80 1.87
N LEU A 3 7.86 -17.19 3.00
CA LEU A 3 7.27 -15.93 3.52
C LEU A 3 7.94 -14.68 2.94
N LEU A 4 8.74 -14.84 1.88
CA LEU A 4 9.66 -13.79 1.40
C LEU A 4 8.92 -12.56 0.85
N TYR A 5 7.81 -12.75 0.13
CA TYR A 5 7.08 -11.62 -0.42
C TYR A 5 6.41 -10.79 0.68
N LEU A 6 5.71 -11.46 1.61
CA LEU A 6 5.13 -10.79 2.77
C LEU A 6 6.19 -10.08 3.61
N ALA A 7 7.34 -10.73 3.86
CA ALA A 7 8.45 -10.11 4.59
C ALA A 7 8.99 -8.86 3.87
N ALA A 8 9.16 -8.91 2.55
CA ALA A 8 9.58 -7.77 1.76
C ALA A 8 8.58 -6.60 1.84
N LEU A 9 7.28 -6.89 1.77
CA LEU A 9 6.21 -5.89 1.94
C LEU A 9 6.25 -5.26 3.34
N LEU A 10 6.42 -6.07 4.39
CA LEU A 10 6.52 -5.56 5.76
C LEU A 10 7.76 -4.68 5.97
N VAL A 11 8.91 -5.07 5.43
CA VAL A 11 10.14 -4.26 5.46
C VAL A 11 9.93 -2.94 4.70
N ALA A 12 9.30 -2.99 3.52
CA ALA A 12 8.99 -1.79 2.75
C ALA A 12 8.03 -0.86 3.50
N LEU A 13 6.94 -1.39 4.06
CA LEU A 13 5.98 -0.63 4.87
C LEU A 13 6.65 0.00 6.09
N PHE A 14 7.48 -0.77 6.80
CA PHE A 14 8.25 -0.24 7.94
C PHE A 14 9.15 0.92 7.51
N GLY A 15 9.86 0.78 6.38
CA GLY A 15 10.65 1.86 5.78
C GLY A 15 9.82 3.11 5.48
N MET A 16 8.62 2.94 4.91
CA MET A 16 7.71 4.06 4.63
C MET A 16 7.25 4.77 5.89
N VAL A 17 6.94 4.03 6.94
CA VAL A 17 6.55 4.59 8.25
C VAL A 17 7.71 5.38 8.87
N MET A 18 8.94 4.86 8.79
CA MET A 18 10.13 5.57 9.27
C MET A 18 10.40 6.86 8.49
N LEU A 19 10.24 6.84 7.16
CA LEU A 19 10.39 8.04 6.32
C LEU A 19 9.31 9.08 6.62
N ASP A 20 8.06 8.65 6.72
CA ASP A 20 6.94 9.52 7.03
C ASP A 20 7.13 10.18 8.40
N ARG A 21 7.53 9.42 9.41
CA ARG A 21 7.88 9.95 10.73
C ARG A 21 9.00 10.97 10.68
N ARG A 22 10.07 10.69 9.94
CA ARG A 22 11.26 11.56 9.89
C ARG A 22 10.97 12.90 9.21
N PHE A 23 10.17 12.89 8.15
CA PHE A 23 9.93 14.08 7.33
C PHE A 23 8.54 14.70 7.52
N GLY A 24 7.65 14.09 8.32
CA GLY A 24 6.32 14.60 8.61
C GLY A 24 5.45 14.72 7.36
N LEU A 25 5.34 13.65 6.57
CA LEU A 25 4.79 13.73 5.20
C LEU A 25 3.27 13.58 5.17
N PHE A 26 2.77 12.48 5.75
CA PHE A 26 1.40 12.01 5.63
C PHE A 26 0.77 11.73 7.00
N PHE A 27 1.05 10.58 7.63
CA PHE A 27 0.46 10.23 8.94
C PHE A 27 0.97 11.12 10.06
N TRP A 28 2.24 11.49 10.02
CA TRP A 28 2.82 12.39 11.01
C TRP A 28 2.43 13.85 10.81
N ARG A 29 1.77 14.17 9.71
CA ARG A 29 1.22 15.51 9.44
C ARG A 29 -0.22 15.66 9.94
N ASP A 30 -1.08 14.69 9.64
CA ASP A 30 -2.45 14.61 10.17
C ASP A 30 -2.92 13.14 10.17
N SER A 31 -2.89 12.50 11.34
CA SER A 31 -3.19 11.07 11.46
C SER A 31 -4.63 10.71 11.15
N ARG A 32 -5.59 11.62 11.39
CA ARG A 32 -7.02 11.36 11.14
C ARG A 32 -7.30 11.36 9.65
N ARG A 33 -6.84 12.39 8.95
CA ARG A 33 -6.98 12.48 7.49
C ARG A 33 -6.19 11.38 6.80
N ALA A 34 -4.99 11.09 7.28
CA ALA A 34 -4.16 10.03 6.72
C ALA A 34 -4.82 8.65 6.85
N ALA A 35 -5.37 8.33 8.03
CA ALA A 35 -6.10 7.08 8.24
C ALA A 35 -7.31 6.97 7.30
N LEU A 36 -8.11 8.03 7.18
CA LEU A 36 -9.29 8.03 6.30
C LEU A 36 -8.90 7.83 4.84
N VAL A 37 -7.90 8.56 4.34
CA VAL A 37 -7.42 8.43 2.95
C VAL A 37 -6.84 7.04 2.70
N LEU A 38 -6.05 6.51 3.63
CA LEU A 38 -5.45 5.18 3.50
C LEU A 38 -6.54 4.10 3.45
N VAL A 39 -7.48 4.11 4.40
CA VAL A 39 -8.55 3.11 4.47
C VAL A 39 -9.44 3.18 3.23
N VAL A 40 -9.86 4.37 2.81
CA VAL A 40 -10.69 4.54 1.62
C VAL A 40 -9.95 4.09 0.36
N GLY A 41 -8.67 4.44 0.22
CA GLY A 41 -7.84 4.02 -0.93
C GLY A 41 -7.68 2.50 -1.00
N VAL A 42 -7.32 1.87 0.12
CA VAL A 42 -7.18 0.40 0.18
C VAL A 42 -8.50 -0.29 -0.13
N LEU A 43 -9.61 0.15 0.46
CA LEU A 43 -10.93 -0.43 0.18
C LEU A 43 -11.34 -0.26 -1.29
N PHE A 44 -11.09 0.91 -1.87
CA PHE A 44 -11.39 1.17 -3.27
C PHE A 44 -10.64 0.20 -4.20
N PHE A 45 -9.32 0.07 -4.03
CA PHE A 45 -8.54 -0.86 -4.85
C PHE A 45 -8.87 -2.32 -4.57
N PHE A 46 -9.17 -2.67 -3.31
CA PHE A 46 -9.57 -4.03 -2.98
C PHE A 46 -10.90 -4.41 -3.65
N VAL A 47 -11.88 -3.50 -3.68
CA VAL A 47 -13.13 -3.71 -4.43
C VAL A 47 -12.87 -3.82 -5.94
N TRP A 48 -11.92 -3.04 -6.45
CA TRP A 48 -11.50 -3.11 -7.85
C TRP A 48 -10.86 -4.48 -8.18
N ASP A 49 -10.02 -5.01 -7.31
CA ASP A 49 -9.41 -6.34 -7.47
C ASP A 49 -10.48 -7.43 -7.46
N LEU A 50 -11.43 -7.37 -6.52
CA LEU A 50 -12.58 -8.29 -6.49
C LEU A 50 -13.38 -8.25 -7.79
N ALA A 51 -13.60 -7.06 -8.35
CA ALA A 51 -14.28 -6.92 -9.63
C ALA A 51 -13.45 -7.53 -10.77
N GLY A 52 -12.14 -7.30 -10.82
CA GLY A 52 -11.30 -7.84 -11.88
C GLY A 52 -11.11 -9.36 -11.79
N VAL A 53 -11.01 -9.94 -10.59
CA VAL A 53 -11.04 -11.40 -10.39
C VAL A 53 -12.39 -11.97 -10.78
N GLY A 54 -13.49 -11.33 -10.35
CA GLY A 54 -14.85 -11.77 -10.67
C GLY A 54 -15.16 -11.76 -12.17
N ASN A 55 -14.51 -10.89 -12.95
CA ASN A 55 -14.62 -10.83 -14.41
C ASN A 55 -13.57 -11.70 -15.14
N GLY A 56 -12.71 -12.43 -14.43
CA GLY A 56 -11.64 -13.24 -15.02
C GLY A 56 -10.58 -12.40 -15.75
N ILE A 57 -10.34 -11.18 -15.30
CA ILE A 57 -9.31 -10.27 -15.83
C ILE A 57 -8.02 -10.42 -15.01
N PHE A 58 -8.17 -10.55 -13.68
CA PHE A 58 -7.06 -10.80 -12.77
C PHE A 58 -6.98 -12.27 -12.41
N PHE A 59 -5.77 -12.81 -12.50
CA PHE A 59 -5.46 -14.19 -12.16
C PHE A 59 -4.27 -14.21 -11.21
N ARG A 60 -4.29 -15.14 -10.26
CA ARG A 60 -3.18 -15.39 -9.35
C ARG A 60 -2.04 -16.06 -10.11
N GLY A 61 -0.89 -15.40 -10.15
CA GLY A 61 0.37 -16.07 -10.47
C GLY A 61 0.77 -16.93 -9.27
N GLU A 62 0.48 -18.23 -9.28
CA GLU A 62 1.01 -19.18 -8.30
C GLU A 62 2.54 -19.12 -8.31
N THR A 63 3.13 -18.46 -7.31
CA THR A 63 4.58 -18.36 -7.14
C THR A 63 4.99 -19.00 -5.82
N SER A 64 6.15 -19.67 -5.80
CA SER A 64 6.66 -20.42 -4.63
C SER A 64 6.96 -19.53 -3.40
N PHE A 65 6.90 -18.21 -3.57
CA PHE A 65 7.21 -17.19 -2.57
C PHE A 65 6.00 -16.62 -1.82
N MET A 66 4.79 -17.13 -2.09
CA MET A 66 3.58 -16.72 -1.39
C MET A 66 3.32 -17.61 -0.16
N THR A 67 2.62 -17.04 0.82
CA THR A 67 2.17 -17.72 2.04
C THR A 67 1.20 -18.86 1.76
N GLY A 68 0.45 -18.77 0.67
CA GLY A 68 -0.68 -19.65 0.35
C GLY A 68 -2.01 -19.22 0.97
N LEU A 69 -2.01 -18.19 1.84
CA LEU A 69 -3.23 -17.64 2.44
C LEU A 69 -3.99 -16.77 1.45
N GLN A 70 -5.31 -16.84 1.48
CA GLN A 70 -6.21 -16.09 0.60
C GLN A 70 -7.22 -15.32 1.43
N VAL A 71 -7.49 -14.07 1.02
CA VAL A 71 -8.52 -13.22 1.63
C VAL A 71 -9.84 -13.37 0.87
N ALA A 72 -9.77 -13.64 -0.43
CA ALA A 72 -10.88 -13.98 -1.31
C ALA A 72 -10.39 -14.97 -2.39
N PRO A 73 -11.28 -15.61 -3.19
CA PRO A 73 -10.85 -16.47 -4.29
C PRO A 73 -9.83 -15.74 -5.18
N GLU A 74 -8.69 -16.37 -5.45
CA GLU A 74 -7.58 -15.80 -6.24
C GLU A 74 -6.90 -14.53 -5.67
N ILE A 75 -7.32 -14.02 -4.50
CA ILE A 75 -6.72 -12.84 -3.87
C ILE A 75 -5.85 -13.24 -2.67
N PRO A 76 -4.51 -13.16 -2.79
CA PRO A 76 -3.60 -13.50 -1.69
C PRO A 76 -3.66 -12.45 -0.58
N LEU A 77 -3.33 -12.87 0.65
CA LEU A 77 -3.24 -11.96 1.80
C LEU A 77 -2.25 -10.81 1.58
N GLU A 78 -1.15 -11.11 0.91
CA GLU A 78 -0.10 -10.17 0.56
C GLU A 78 -0.62 -9.00 -0.28
N GLU A 79 -1.72 -9.17 -1.03
CA GLU A 79 -2.33 -8.09 -1.82
C GLU A 79 -2.78 -6.94 -0.92
N VAL A 80 -3.37 -7.23 0.25
CA VAL A 80 -3.80 -6.18 1.19
C VAL A 80 -2.60 -5.35 1.69
N PHE A 81 -1.46 -6.00 1.92
CA PHE A 81 -0.22 -5.32 2.30
C PHE A 81 0.37 -4.52 1.13
N PHE A 82 0.28 -5.06 -0.08
CA PHE A 82 0.72 -4.38 -1.29
C PHE A 82 -0.13 -3.12 -1.56
N LEU A 83 -1.45 -3.22 -1.52
CA LEU A 83 -2.36 -2.07 -1.67
C LEU A 83 -2.13 -1.02 -0.59
N THR A 84 -1.89 -1.46 0.65
CA THR A 84 -1.52 -0.56 1.75
C THR A 84 -0.22 0.16 1.43
N LEU A 85 0.82 -0.57 1.01
CA LEU A 85 2.11 0.00 0.61
C LEU A 85 1.95 0.98 -0.56
N LEU A 86 1.17 0.62 -1.58
CA LEU A 86 0.91 1.45 -2.75
C LEU A 86 0.25 2.77 -2.37
N CYS A 87 -0.81 2.73 -1.57
CA CYS A 87 -1.51 3.93 -1.11
C CYS A 87 -0.59 4.79 -0.21
N TYR A 88 0.13 4.15 0.72
CA TYR A 88 1.01 4.84 1.65
C TYR A 88 2.20 5.50 0.95
N LEU A 89 2.87 4.77 0.04
CA LEU A 89 3.97 5.27 -0.79
C LEU A 89 3.52 6.48 -1.60
N THR A 90 2.38 6.38 -2.28
CA THR A 90 1.82 7.48 -3.09
C THR A 90 1.64 8.74 -2.26
N MET A 91 1.09 8.62 -1.05
CA MET A 91 0.85 9.77 -0.18
C MET A 91 2.16 10.33 0.41
N ASN A 92 3.13 9.49 0.74
CA ASN A 92 4.46 9.94 1.14
C ASN A 92 5.16 10.72 0.02
N LEU A 93 5.10 10.23 -1.22
CA LEU A 93 5.66 10.91 -2.39
C LEU A 93 4.96 12.26 -2.63
N TYR A 94 3.63 12.29 -2.55
CA TYR A 94 2.87 13.53 -2.65
C TYR A 94 3.26 14.55 -1.56
N GLY A 95 3.38 14.11 -0.30
CA GLY A 95 3.84 14.94 0.81
C GLY A 95 5.26 15.49 0.59
N ALA A 96 6.16 14.65 0.09
CA ALA A 96 7.54 15.05 -0.19
C ALA A 96 7.62 16.06 -1.36
N ALA A 97 6.89 15.80 -2.45
CA ALA A 97 6.84 16.66 -3.63
C ALA A 97 6.22 18.03 -3.31
N SER A 98 5.08 18.04 -2.64
CA SER A 98 4.40 19.29 -2.22
C SER A 98 5.29 20.16 -1.33
N THR A 99 6.01 19.54 -0.39
CA THR A 99 6.96 20.25 0.48
C THR A 99 8.13 20.84 -0.30
N ARG A 100 8.70 20.11 -1.26
CA ARG A 100 9.83 20.59 -2.07
C ARG A 100 9.42 21.71 -3.03
N LEU A 101 8.29 21.57 -3.71
CA LEU A 101 7.79 22.57 -4.64
C LEU A 101 7.44 23.88 -3.91
N SER A 102 6.85 23.80 -2.72
CA SER A 102 6.54 24.98 -1.90
C SER A 102 7.78 25.73 -1.43
N LYS A 103 8.91 25.03 -1.23
CA LYS A 103 10.19 25.66 -0.89
C LYS A 103 10.87 26.31 -2.09
N ALA A 104 10.75 25.72 -3.28
CA ALA A 104 11.35 26.26 -4.50
C ALA A 104 10.65 27.52 -5.03
N ALA A 105 9.38 27.73 -4.66
CA ALA A 105 8.60 28.90 -5.03
C ALA A 105 8.79 30.11 -4.09
N LYS A 106 9.60 29.96 -3.03
CA LYS A 106 10.00 31.03 -2.12
C LYS A 106 11.44 31.45 -2.39
#